data_AF-A0A4D6YIR5-F1
#
_entry.id   AF-A0A4D6YIR5-F1
#
_cell.length_a   1.000
_cell.length_b   1.000
_cell.length_c   1.000
_cell.angle_alpha   90.00
_cell.angle_beta   90.00
_cell.angle_gamma   90.00
#
_symmetry.space_group_name_H-M   'P 1'
#
loop_
_entity.id
_entity.type
_entity.pdbx_description
1 polymer ?
#
loop_
_entity_poly.entity_id
_entity_poly.type
_entity_poly.pdbx_seq_one_letter_code
_entity_poly.pdbx_strand_id
1 'polypeptide(L)'
;MFLIHGNIRINQGTCYSRRLRRLHNKIPCVMYGNQQPVIYIELDHDLVFNMQRDSKFYNSIIILVVNKLKYTVIVKEVQRHCFKLKLLHIDFYIKSVMI
;
A
#
# COMPACT_ATOMS: atom_id res chain seq x y z
N MET A 1 -11.85 -9.51 -6.23
CA MET A 1 -11.98 -8.22 -5.51
C MET A 1 -11.03 -8.27 -4.34
N PHE A 2 -10.12 -7.30 -4.21
CA PHE A 2 -9.09 -7.32 -3.17
C PHE A 2 -9.47 -6.35 -2.06
N LEU A 3 -9.39 -6.81 -0.82
CA LEU A 3 -9.60 -6.02 0.38
C LEU A 3 -8.29 -6.01 1.16
N ILE A 4 -7.77 -4.81 1.45
CA ILE A 4 -6.52 -4.64 2.16
C ILE A 4 -6.75 -3.70 3.34
N HIS A 5 -6.28 -4.10 4.51
CA HIS A 5 -6.29 -3.27 5.70
C HIS A 5 -4.94 -2.56 5.84
N GLY A 6 -4.99 -1.26 6.13
CA GLY A 6 -3.82 -0.44 6.33
C GLY A 6 -3.99 0.54 7.49
N ASN A 7 -2.86 0.95 8.05
CA ASN A 7 -2.83 2.00 9.06
C ASN A 7 -2.18 3.26 8.48
N ILE A 8 -2.58 4.43 8.98
CA ILE A 8 -1.88 5.68 8.68
C ILE A 8 -0.50 5.63 9.35
N ARG A 9 0.54 6.06 8.64
CA ARG A 9 1.88 6.15 9.22
C ARG A 9 1.96 7.32 10.19
N ILE A 10 2.61 7.07 11.32
CA ILE A 10 2.88 8.11 12.32
C ILE A 10 4.08 8.97 11.89
N ASN A 11 5.14 8.31 11.40
CA ASN A 11 6.38 8.97 11.01
C ASN A 11 6.73 8.71 9.54
N GLN A 12 7.50 9.63 8.96
CA GLN A 12 8.00 9.56 7.58
C GLN A 12 9.53 9.59 7.53
N GLY A 13 10.09 9.27 6.35
CA GLY A 13 11.52 9.32 6.09
C GLY A 13 12.23 7.97 6.00
N THR A 14 13.51 8.03 5.65
CA THR A 14 14.33 6.86 5.29
C THR A 14 14.55 5.90 6.45
N CYS A 15 14.90 6.41 7.63
CA CYS A 15 15.17 5.59 8.81
C CYS A 15 13.92 4.82 9.27
N TYR A 16 12.78 5.52 9.36
CA TYR A 16 11.51 4.91 9.73
C TYR A 16 11.08 3.83 8.72
N SER A 17 11.17 4.13 7.42
CA SER A 17 10.80 3.17 6.36
C SER A 17 11.70 1.92 6.33
N ARG A 18 12.98 2.06 6.69
CA ARG A 18 13.88 0.91 6.87
C ARG A 18 13.50 0.09 8.11
N ARG A 19 13.17 0.75 9.23
CA ARG A 19 12.74 0.10 10.47
C ARG A 19 11.44 -0.67 10.26
N LEU A 20 10.47 -0.07 9.56
CA LEU A 20 9.18 -0.66 9.21
C LEU A 20 9.35 -2.01 8.48
N ARG A 21 10.19 -2.03 7.44
CA ARG A 21 10.47 -3.23 6.64
C ARG A 21 11.27 -4.30 7.36
N ARG A 22 12.13 -3.91 8.32
CA ARG A 22 13.02 -4.84 9.03
C ARG A 22 12.41 -5.43 10.29
N LEU A 23 11.75 -4.61 11.10
CA LEU A 23 11.27 -5.02 12.44
C LEU A 23 9.80 -5.42 12.45
N HIS A 24 8.96 -4.76 11.64
CA HIS A 24 7.51 -4.94 11.70
C HIS A 24 6.95 -5.78 10.53
N ASN A 25 7.81 -6.22 9.61
CA ASN A 25 7.43 -6.87 8.35
C ASN A 25 6.29 -6.13 7.61
N LYS A 26 6.29 -4.81 7.68
CA LYS A 26 5.31 -3.96 6.99
C LYS A 26 5.96 -3.24 5.82
N ILE A 27 5.16 -2.96 4.80
CA ILE A 27 5.57 -2.16 3.66
C ILE A 27 5.05 -0.73 3.78
N PRO A 28 5.89 0.26 3.50
CA PRO A 28 5.44 1.62 3.30
C PRO A 28 4.67 1.70 1.97
N CYS A 29 3.44 2.23 1.97
CA CYS A 29 2.74 2.62 0.73
C CYS A 29 2.22 4.07 0.76
N VAL A 30 1.95 4.64 -0.40
CA VAL A 30 1.39 6.00 -0.56
C VAL A 30 0.12 5.93 -1.38
N MET A 31 -0.88 6.70 -0.95
CA MET A 31 -2.11 6.92 -1.70
C MET A 31 -2.20 8.39 -2.12
N TYR A 32 -2.44 8.64 -3.41
CA TYR A 32 -2.59 9.99 -3.95
C TYR A 32 -3.61 10.02 -5.09
N GLY A 33 -4.02 11.22 -5.49
CA GLY A 33 -4.94 11.44 -6.60
C GLY A 33 -6.32 11.89 -6.17
N ASN A 34 -7.22 12.05 -7.14
CA ASN A 34 -8.61 12.47 -6.95
C ASN A 34 -8.79 13.74 -6.08
N GLN A 35 -7.88 14.72 -6.22
CA GLN A 35 -7.85 15.97 -5.45
C GLN A 35 -7.76 15.80 -3.92
N GLN A 36 -7.43 14.59 -3.45
CA GLN A 36 -7.27 14.31 -2.03
C GLN A 36 -5.82 14.58 -1.58
N PRO A 37 -5.62 14.94 -0.30
CA PRO A 37 -4.29 15.02 0.26
C PRO A 37 -3.62 13.65 0.18
N VAL A 38 -2.29 13.66 0.01
CA VAL A 38 -1.49 12.44 -0.03
C VAL A 38 -1.55 11.75 1.33
N ILE A 39 -1.93 10.48 1.34
CA ILE A 39 -2.05 9.67 2.56
C ILE A 39 -0.91 8.65 2.59
N TYR A 40 -0.10 8.72 3.64
CA TYR A 40 0.96 7.75 3.90
C TYR A 40 0.41 6.61 4.74
N ILE A 41 0.47 5.39 4.20
CA ILE A 41 -0.05 4.20 4.86
C ILE A 41 1.01 3.12 5.01
N GLU A 42 0.82 2.25 5.98
CA GLU A 42 1.58 1.01 6.16
C GLU A 42 0.66 -0.18 5.93
N LEU A 43 1.16 -1.17 5.18
CA LEU A 43 0.46 -2.43 4.90
C LEU A 43 1.28 -3.61 5.41
N ASP A 44 0.61 -4.73 5.66
CA ASP A 44 1.28 -6.01 5.94
C ASP A 44 1.99 -6.53 4.68
N HIS A 45 3.28 -6.89 4.79
CA HIS A 45 4.07 -7.32 3.64
C HIS A 45 3.59 -8.65 3.08
N ASP A 46 3.39 -9.66 3.93
CA ASP A 46 3.15 -11.04 3.49
C ASP A 46 1.80 -11.16 2.80
N LEU A 47 0.80 -10.47 3.36
CA LEU A 47 -0.55 -10.40 2.79
C LEU A 47 -0.52 -9.78 1.39
N VAL A 48 0.13 -8.63 1.22
CA VAL A 48 0.22 -7.96 -0.09
C VAL A 48 1.10 -8.73 -1.06
N PHE A 49 2.18 -9.35 -0.56
CA PHE A 49 3.09 -10.17 -1.37
C PHE A 49 2.40 -11.40 -1.95
N ASN A 50 1.46 -12.00 -1.21
CA ASN A 50 0.65 -13.10 -1.70
C ASN A 50 -0.40 -12.63 -2.71
N MET A 51 -1.09 -11.51 -2.44
CA MET A 51 -2.10 -10.96 -3.36
C MET A 51 -1.52 -10.55 -4.71
N GLN A 52 -0.32 -9.97 -4.74
CA GLN A 52 0.31 -9.54 -6.00
C GLN A 52 0.71 -10.69 -6.93
N ARG A 53 0.66 -11.95 -6.47
CA ARG A 53 0.91 -13.13 -7.32
C ARG A 53 -0.19 -13.30 -8.37
N ASP A 54 -1.40 -12.85 -8.05
CA ASP A 54 -2.49 -12.81 -9.02
C ASP A 54 -2.28 -11.63 -9.98
N SER A 55 -2.16 -11.92 -11.27
CA SER A 55 -1.97 -10.89 -12.32
C SER A 55 -3.09 -9.83 -12.33
N LYS A 56 -4.29 -10.22 -11.88
CA LYS A 56 -5.45 -9.32 -11.72
C LYS A 56 -5.16 -8.18 -10.74
N PHE A 57 -4.26 -8.35 -9.77
CA PHE A 57 -3.96 -7.36 -8.74
C PHE A 57 -3.61 -5.98 -9.32
N TYR A 58 -2.79 -5.94 -10.37
CA TYR A 58 -2.31 -4.68 -10.97
C TYR A 58 -3.37 -3.92 -11.76
N ASN A 59 -4.35 -4.62 -12.33
CA ASN A 59 -5.38 -4.03 -13.19
C ASN A 59 -6.76 -3.95 -12.51
N SER A 60 -6.89 -4.50 -11.30
CA SER A 60 -8.15 -4.53 -10.56
C SER A 60 -8.32 -3.32 -9.65
N ILE A 61 -9.59 -3.04 -9.33
CA ILE A 61 -9.94 -2.11 -8.25
C ILE A 61 -9.72 -2.81 -6.92
N ILE A 62 -8.97 -2.16 -6.03
CA ILE A 62 -8.65 -2.61 -4.68
C ILE A 62 -9.39 -1.71 -3.69
N ILE A 63 -9.95 -2.34 -2.65
CA ILE A 63 -10.57 -1.62 -1.53
C ILE A 63 -9.53 -1.57 -0.41
N LEU A 64 -9.03 -0.37 -0.11
CA LEU A 64 -8.17 -0.10 1.03
C LEU A 64 -9.00 0.43 2.20
N VAL A 65 -8.92 -0.24 3.34
CA VAL A 65 -9.57 0.20 4.58
C VAL A 65 -8.53 0.85 5.48
N VAL A 66 -8.69 2.15 5.72
CA VAL A 66 -7.78 2.95 6.56
C VAL A 66 -8.62 3.81 7.50
N ASN A 67 -8.39 3.69 8.81
CA ASN A 67 -9.14 4.43 9.85
C ASN A 67 -10.67 4.39 9.66
N LYS A 68 -11.21 3.20 9.33
CA LYS A 68 -12.64 2.93 9.05
C LYS A 68 -13.18 3.53 7.75
N LEU A 69 -12.41 4.34 7.04
CA LEU A 69 -12.75 4.83 5.70
C LEU A 69 -12.33 3.81 4.64
N LYS A 70 -13.16 3.66 3.60
CA LYS A 70 -12.92 2.75 2.47
C LYS A 70 -12.51 3.55 1.25
N TYR A 71 -11.32 3.26 0.74
CA TYR A 71 -10.78 3.89 -0.45
C TYR A 71 -10.77 2.88 -1.59
N THR A 72 -11.33 3.25 -2.73
CA THR A 72 -11.14 2.49 -3.97
C THR A 72 -9.89 3.00 -4.67
N VAL A 73 -8.91 2.12 -4.83
CA VAL A 73 -7.61 2.46 -5.40
C VAL A 73 -7.20 1.49 -6.52
N ILE A 74 -6.27 1.93 -7.34
CA ILE A 74 -5.58 1.11 -8.33
C ILE A 74 -4.07 1.18 -8.05
N VAL A 75 -3.37 0.07 -8.27
CA VAL A 75 -1.91 0.03 -8.16
C VAL A 75 -1.31 0.81 -9.32
N LYS A 76 -0.51 1.82 -9.01
CA LYS A 76 0.19 2.62 -10.02
C LYS A 76 1.63 2.15 -10.22
N GLU A 77 2.35 1.93 -9.12
CA GLU A 77 3.74 1.48 -9.15
C GLU A 77 4.02 0.51 -8.00
N VAL A 78 4.90 -0.47 -8.25
CA VAL A 78 5.40 -1.38 -7.22
C VAL A 78 6.92 -1.40 -7.27
N GLN A 79 7.53 -0.95 -6.18
CA GLN A 79 8.97 -1.02 -6.00
C GLN A 79 9.33 -2.34 -5.33
N ARG A 80 10.18 -3.12 -6.00
CA ARG A 80 10.65 -4.42 -5.52
C ARG A 80 12.09 -4.33 -5.07
N HIS A 81 12.46 -5.23 -4.17
CA HIS A 81 13.86 -5.37 -3.80
C HIS A 81 14.64 -5.96 -4.98
N CYS A 82 15.84 -5.47 -5.26
CA CYS A 82 16.57 -5.81 -6.49
C CYS A 82 16.86 -7.32 -6.68
N PHE A 83 17.02 -8.08 -5.61
CA PHE A 83 17.36 -9.51 -5.66
C PHE A 83 16.58 -10.38 -4.66
N LYS A 84 15.96 -9.78 -3.64
CA LYS A 84 15.15 -10.52 -2.66
C LYS A 84 13.71 -10.52 -3.11
N LEU A 85 12.98 -11.59 -2.81
CA LEU A 85 11.53 -11.69 -2.97
C LEU A 85 10.81 -10.84 -1.92
N LYS A 86 10.99 -9.52 -1.95
CA LYS A 86 10.37 -8.56 -1.03
C LYS A 86 9.91 -7.31 -1.76
N LEU A 87 8.75 -6.80 -1.37
CA LEU A 87 8.25 -5.48 -1.76
C LEU A 87 8.88 -4.39 -0.89
N LEU A 88 9.23 -3.27 -1.53
CA LEU A 88 9.85 -2.11 -0.87
C LEU A 88 8.87 -0.97 -0.67
N HIS A 89 8.04 -0.70 -1.67
CA HIS A 89 7.05 0.37 -1.67
C HIS A 89 5.95 0.08 -2.70
N ILE A 90 4.75 0.61 -2.47
CA ILE A 90 3.64 0.58 -3.44
C ILE A 90 2.99 1.96 -3.50
N ASP A 91 2.71 2.39 -4.72
CA ASP A 91 2.01 3.62 -5.02
C ASP A 91 0.60 3.27 -5.48
N PHE A 92 -0.39 3.85 -4.80
CA PHE A 92 -1.80 3.70 -5.10
C PHE A 92 -2.37 5.01 -5.62
N TYR A 93 -3.14 4.91 -6.70
CA TYR A 93 -3.94 6.02 -7.20
C TYR A 93 -5.38 5.90 -6.69
N ILE A 94 -5.87 6.94 -6.02
CA ILE A 94 -7.23 7.03 -5.49
C ILE A 94 -8.19 7.27 -6.65
N LYS A 95 -9.20 6.41 -6.79
CA LYS A 95 -10.30 6.56 -7.75
C LYS A 95 -11.53 7.19 -7.13
N SER A 96 -11.94 6.70 -5.98
CA SER A 96 -13.10 7.20 -5.23
C SER A 96 -12.99 6.83 -3.76
N VAL A 97 -13.63 7.62 -2.90
CA VAL A 97 -13.78 7.33 -1.47
C VAL A 97 -15.21 6.92 -1.20
N MET A 98 -15.36 5.74 -0.61
CA MET A 98 -16.63 5.25 -0.13
C MET A 98 -16.75 5.68 1.33
N ILE A 99 -17.73 6.56 1.57
CA ILE A 99 -18.15 7.01 2.90
C ILE A 99 -19.04 5.93 3.51
#